data_AF-A0A7V3CTN2-F1
#
_entry.id   AF-A0A7V3CTN2-F1
#
_cell.length_a   1.000
_cell.length_b   1.000
_cell.length_c   1.000
_cell.angle_alpha   90.00
_cell.angle_beta   90.00
_cell.angle_gamma   90.00
#
_symmetry.space_group_name_H-M   'P 1'
#
loop_
_entity.id
_entity.type
_entity.pdbx_description
1 polymer ?
#
loop_
_entity_poly.entity_id
_entity_poly.type
_entity_poly.pdbx_seq_one_letter_code
_entity_poly.pdbx_strand_id
1 'polypeptide(L)'
;MRKLSWSLLLVGLSIFSFAQKNTIDSLAGFDMVGAQEHASHMKTAVEKYKFMEHAKRTYIYSKFHAQKNALVVNADGSVTKGIGGNNSTLQGPQPAGCNNIDFESGNTSGWTVTGDNQIQTTAMGNDPFGGFPKVKPGGNFSLRLNDNNISGKVNFTASATRVIPVTAINNQFQLHFAFCILNFPHPGNAAAIFKIQFLNAANQPLSCPSFSCYYANPPGQFVGMPPGTTQTSPLNGVNIGNQSYPVTYVPWQTIAMDLSPYNGQNITV
;
A
#
# COMPACT_ATOMS: atom_id res chain seq x y z
N MET A 1 56.83 60.92 -19.48
CA MET A 1 57.56 59.67 -19.75
C MET A 1 56.86 58.52 -19.04
N ARG A 2 56.63 57.40 -19.75
CA ARG A 2 56.17 56.05 -19.32
C ARG A 2 54.68 55.95 -18.88
N LYS A 3 53.79 55.33 -19.67
CA LYS A 3 53.56 53.86 -19.92
C LYS A 3 53.10 53.19 -18.60
N LEU A 4 52.02 52.39 -18.48
CA LEU A 4 51.27 51.53 -19.41
C LEU A 4 49.98 51.03 -18.69
N SER A 5 48.88 50.79 -19.43
CA SER A 5 47.92 49.64 -19.39
C SER A 5 47.39 49.13 -18.01
N TRP A 6 46.08 48.91 -17.78
CA TRP A 6 45.37 47.68 -18.16
C TRP A 6 43.85 47.89 -18.29
N SER A 7 43.30 47.34 -19.37
CA SER A 7 41.88 47.06 -19.61
C SER A 7 41.42 45.80 -18.85
N LEU A 8 40.11 45.71 -18.55
CA LEU A 8 39.20 44.53 -18.65
C LEU A 8 38.05 44.73 -17.63
N LEU A 9 36.82 45.03 -18.07
CA LEU A 9 35.80 44.05 -18.46
C LEU A 9 35.34 43.16 -17.29
N LEU A 10 34.20 43.49 -16.69
CA LEU A 10 33.36 42.52 -15.99
C LEU A 10 31.89 42.94 -16.09
N VAL A 11 31.32 42.56 -17.24
CA VAL A 11 29.90 42.33 -17.46
C VAL A 11 29.52 41.03 -16.74
N GLY A 12 28.35 41.03 -16.08
CA GLY A 12 27.60 39.80 -15.82
C GLY A 12 27.51 39.38 -14.36
N LEU A 13 26.64 40.04 -13.59
CA LEU A 13 26.04 39.44 -12.40
C LEU A 13 24.63 38.92 -12.76
N SER A 14 24.57 37.92 -13.63
CA SER A 14 23.37 37.11 -13.83
C SER A 14 23.27 36.13 -12.67
N ILE A 15 22.31 36.39 -11.79
CA ILE A 15 21.92 35.53 -10.67
C ILE A 15 21.35 34.23 -11.27
N PHE A 16 22.19 33.22 -11.41
CA PHE A 16 21.72 31.84 -11.55
C PHE A 16 21.32 31.34 -10.17
N SER A 17 20.05 31.56 -9.81
CA SER A 17 19.39 30.79 -8.75
C SER A 17 19.16 29.36 -9.25
N PHE A 18 20.22 28.55 -9.29
CA PHE A 18 20.05 27.10 -9.29
C PHE A 18 19.47 26.73 -7.94
N ALA A 19 18.19 26.39 -7.91
CA ALA A 19 17.60 25.67 -6.80
C ALA A 19 18.39 24.36 -6.64
N GLN A 20 19.32 24.32 -5.69
CA GLN A 20 19.90 23.07 -5.22
C GLN A 20 18.74 22.27 -4.62
N LYS A 21 18.23 21.30 -5.38
CA LYS A 21 17.53 20.16 -4.79
C LYS A 21 18.54 19.52 -3.84
N ASN A 22 18.39 19.78 -2.54
CA ASN A 22 19.14 19.08 -1.50
C ASN A 22 18.73 17.61 -1.57
N THR A 23 19.40 16.83 -2.40
CA THR A 23 19.31 15.37 -2.39
C THR A 23 19.90 14.91 -1.07
N ILE A 24 19.05 14.63 -0.10
CA ILE A 24 19.47 14.05 1.17
C ILE A 24 19.94 12.63 0.85
N ASP A 25 21.26 12.41 0.93
CA ASP A 25 21.81 11.06 0.90
C ASP A 25 21.40 10.35 2.21
N SER A 26 20.50 9.39 2.06
CA SER A 26 19.94 8.62 3.16
C SER A 26 21.00 7.80 3.90
N LEU A 27 22.13 7.52 3.26
CA LEU A 27 23.26 6.77 3.82
C LEU A 27 24.45 7.66 4.20
N ALA A 28 24.38 8.98 4.05
CA ALA A 28 25.47 9.86 4.46
C ALA A 28 25.77 9.71 5.96
N GLY A 29 26.94 9.16 6.30
CA GLY A 29 27.35 8.84 7.67
C GLY A 29 27.11 7.38 8.09
N PHE A 30 26.66 6.51 7.19
CA PHE A 30 26.60 5.06 7.42
C PHE A 30 28.01 4.47 7.46
N ASP A 31 28.32 3.70 8.50
CA ASP A 31 29.60 2.97 8.60
C ASP A 31 29.60 1.75 7.68
N MET A 32 29.89 2.01 6.40
CA MET A 32 29.94 0.98 5.37
C MET A 32 31.06 -0.03 5.62
N VAL A 33 32.20 0.41 6.17
CA VAL A 33 33.38 -0.42 6.39
C VAL A 33 33.11 -1.41 7.52
N GLY A 34 32.60 -0.94 8.66
CA GLY A 34 32.22 -1.82 9.77
C GLY A 34 31.12 -2.81 9.37
N ALA A 35 30.12 -2.38 8.59
CA ALA A 35 29.11 -3.30 8.06
C ALA A 35 29.70 -4.36 7.11
N GLN A 36 30.68 -4.00 6.28
CA GLN A 36 31.36 -4.96 5.39
C GLN A 36 32.20 -5.97 6.16
N GLU A 37 32.89 -5.54 7.22
CA GLU A 37 33.64 -6.41 8.11
C GLU A 37 32.72 -7.48 8.74
N HIS A 38 31.57 -7.08 9.28
CA HIS A 38 30.59 -8.02 9.83
C HIS A 38 29.98 -8.95 8.77
N ALA A 39 29.72 -8.45 7.56
CA ALA A 39 29.24 -9.27 6.45
C ALA A 39 30.31 -10.31 6.02
N SER A 40 31.60 -10.01 6.17
CA SER A 40 32.68 -10.91 5.75
C SER A 40 32.64 -12.27 6.48
N HIS A 41 32.13 -12.29 7.71
CA HIS A 41 31.96 -13.50 8.54
C HIS A 41 30.77 -14.39 8.12
N MET A 42 29.96 -13.97 7.14
CA MET A 42 28.82 -14.76 6.66
C MET A 42 29.24 -15.78 5.60
N LYS A 43 28.56 -16.94 5.58
CA LYS A 43 28.96 -18.11 4.80
C LYS A 43 28.59 -17.99 3.32
N THR A 44 27.47 -17.34 3.02
CA THR A 44 26.94 -17.25 1.65
C THR A 44 26.79 -15.81 1.17
N ALA A 45 26.84 -15.62 -0.15
CA ALA A 45 26.61 -14.30 -0.76
C ALA A 45 25.19 -13.76 -0.46
N VAL A 46 24.20 -14.63 -0.33
CA VAL A 46 22.81 -14.26 0.00
C VAL A 46 22.70 -13.71 1.42
N GLU A 47 23.37 -14.35 2.40
CA GLU A 47 23.41 -13.86 3.78
C GLU A 47 24.09 -12.48 3.85
N LYS A 48 25.21 -12.32 3.15
CA LYS A 48 25.93 -11.03 3.05
C LYS A 48 25.04 -9.92 2.53
N TYR A 49 24.31 -10.20 1.45
CA TYR A 49 23.37 -9.25 0.86
C TYR A 49 22.24 -8.88 1.84
N LYS A 50 21.59 -9.88 2.46
CA LYS A 50 20.51 -9.65 3.44
C LYS A 50 20.97 -8.84 4.65
N PHE A 51 22.16 -9.14 5.17
CA PHE A 51 22.75 -8.39 6.26
C PHE A 51 23.00 -6.93 5.88
N MET A 52 23.59 -6.70 4.70
CA MET A 52 23.91 -5.36 4.25
C MET A 52 22.65 -4.50 4.04
N GLU A 53 21.60 -5.07 3.46
CA GLU A 53 20.28 -4.43 3.35
C GLU A 53 19.70 -4.09 4.72
N HIS A 54 19.79 -5.02 5.67
CA HIS A 54 19.29 -4.82 7.03
C HIS A 54 20.04 -3.71 7.79
N ALA A 55 21.37 -3.68 7.68
CA ALA A 55 22.22 -2.68 8.32
C ALA A 55 21.93 -1.27 7.79
N LYS A 56 21.85 -1.12 6.46
CA LYS A 56 21.49 0.15 5.80
C LYS A 56 20.10 0.63 6.21
N ARG A 57 19.11 -0.26 6.20
CA ARG A 57 17.74 0.06 6.60
C ARG A 57 17.66 0.53 8.06
N THR A 58 18.36 -0.16 8.96
CA THR A 58 18.41 0.19 10.39
C THR A 58 19.04 1.56 10.60
N TYR A 59 20.13 1.86 9.89
CA TYR A 59 20.77 3.17 9.93
C TYR A 59 19.84 4.30 9.48
N ILE A 60 19.14 4.10 8.35
CA ILE A 60 18.17 5.08 7.83
C ILE A 60 17.08 5.35 8.88
N TYR A 61 16.52 4.31 9.50
CA TYR A 61 15.50 4.49 10.55
C TYR A 61 16.02 5.29 11.75
N SER A 62 17.25 5.00 12.19
CA SER A 62 17.89 5.76 13.26
C SER A 62 18.12 7.23 12.88
N LYS A 63 18.65 7.49 11.68
CA LYS A 63 19.04 8.81 11.20
C LYS A 63 17.85 9.76 11.04
N PHE A 64 16.72 9.26 10.54
CA PHE A 64 15.54 10.09 10.28
C PHE A 64 14.56 10.13 11.46
N HIS A 65 14.92 9.56 12.62
CA HIS A 65 14.00 9.37 13.75
C HIS A 65 12.65 8.78 13.30
N ALA A 66 12.67 7.96 12.24
CA ALA A 66 11.53 7.18 11.81
C ALA A 66 11.34 6.12 12.90
N GLN A 67 10.56 6.48 13.92
CA GLN A 67 10.44 5.74 15.16
C GLN A 67 10.29 4.25 14.86
N LYS A 68 11.13 3.45 15.52
CA LYS A 68 10.87 2.04 15.77
C LYS A 68 9.67 1.94 16.73
N ASN A 69 8.50 2.43 16.32
CA ASN A 69 7.25 2.13 17.00
C ASN A 69 7.11 0.63 16.92
N ALA A 70 7.25 -0.03 18.07
CA ALA A 70 7.39 -1.47 18.26
C ALA A 70 6.73 -2.24 17.13
N LEU A 71 7.55 -2.72 16.20
CA LEU A 71 7.11 -3.65 15.17
C LEU A 71 6.75 -4.92 15.94
N VAL A 72 5.46 -5.10 16.21
CA VAL A 72 4.96 -6.39 16.70
C VAL A 72 5.04 -7.30 15.49
N VAL A 73 6.01 -8.21 15.50
CA VAL A 73 6.03 -9.32 14.57
C VAL A 73 4.99 -10.30 15.09
N ASN A 74 3.83 -10.32 14.46
CA ASN A 74 2.83 -11.34 14.75
C ASN A 74 3.37 -12.72 14.36
N ALA A 75 2.78 -13.80 14.89
CA ALA A 75 3.21 -15.17 14.59
C ALA A 75 3.16 -15.52 13.09
N ASP A 76 2.44 -14.73 12.28
CA ASP A 76 2.33 -14.84 10.83
C ASP A 76 3.38 -14.03 10.04
N GLY A 77 4.33 -13.36 10.73
CA GLY A 77 5.37 -12.54 10.13
C GLY A 77 4.90 -11.15 9.66
N SER A 78 3.63 -10.79 9.89
CA SER A 78 3.15 -9.44 9.63
C SER A 78 3.73 -8.44 10.64
N VAL A 79 3.99 -7.23 10.15
CA VAL A 79 4.61 -6.16 10.92
C VAL A 79 3.59 -5.03 11.10
N THR A 80 3.03 -4.90 12.29
CA THR A 80 2.14 -3.78 12.65
C THR A 80 2.82 -2.80 13.61
N LYS A 81 2.52 -1.52 13.46
CA LYS A 81 2.86 -0.45 14.42
C LYS A 81 2.15 -0.78 15.73
N GLY A 82 2.90 -1.23 16.74
CA GLY A 82 2.35 -1.58 18.04
C GLY A 82 1.61 -0.40 18.65
N ILE A 83 0.29 -0.50 18.72
CA ILE A 83 -0.52 0.33 19.59
C ILE A 83 -0.27 -0.22 21.00
N GLY A 84 0.19 0.63 21.92
CA GLY A 84 0.25 0.29 23.33
C GLY A 84 -1.16 -0.01 23.83
N GLY A 85 -1.52 -1.29 23.87
CA GLY A 85 -2.83 -1.78 24.23
C GLY A 85 -2.94 -3.22 23.78
N ASN A 86 -3.38 -4.11 24.67
CA ASN A 86 -3.48 -5.54 24.42
C ASN A 86 -4.05 -5.84 23.04
N ASN A 87 -3.37 -6.76 22.34
CA ASN A 87 -3.69 -7.28 21.03
C ASN A 87 -5.04 -8.00 21.06
N SER A 88 -6.14 -7.26 21.14
CA SER A 88 -7.45 -7.79 20.82
C SER A 88 -7.65 -7.65 19.32
N THR A 89 -7.84 -8.78 18.65
CA THR A 89 -8.39 -8.87 17.29
C THR A 89 -9.80 -8.29 17.16
N LEU A 90 -10.35 -7.71 18.24
CA LEU A 90 -11.55 -6.90 18.26
C LEU A 90 -11.22 -5.49 17.78
N GLN A 91 -11.91 -5.09 16.72
CA GLN A 91 -11.98 -3.70 16.28
C GLN A 91 -12.60 -2.91 17.44
N GLY A 92 -11.78 -2.15 18.18
CA GLY A 92 -12.25 -1.34 19.29
C GLY A 92 -13.32 -0.33 18.84
N PRO A 93 -14.00 0.37 19.77
CA PRO A 93 -14.98 1.39 19.43
C PRO A 93 -14.41 2.38 18.40
N GLN A 94 -15.13 2.59 17.30
CA GLN A 94 -14.70 3.55 16.28
C GLN A 94 -14.64 4.96 16.89
N PRO A 95 -13.59 5.77 16.58
CA PRO A 95 -13.54 7.16 17.01
C PRO A 95 -14.80 7.91 16.55
N ALA A 96 -15.21 8.92 17.32
CA ALA A 96 -16.34 9.77 16.96
C ALA A 96 -16.16 10.32 15.52
N GLY A 97 -17.18 10.15 14.67
CA GLY A 97 -17.14 10.54 13.25
C GLY A 97 -16.70 9.43 12.28
N CYS A 98 -16.22 8.29 12.77
CA CYS A 98 -15.83 7.13 11.96
C CYS A 98 -16.90 6.04 11.87
N ASN A 99 -18.18 6.37 12.15
CA ASN A 99 -19.26 5.39 12.16
C ASN A 99 -19.31 4.56 10.87
N ASN A 100 -19.35 3.23 11.02
CA ASN A 100 -19.43 2.25 9.94
C ASN A 100 -18.31 2.39 8.90
N ILE A 101 -17.09 2.76 9.31
CA ILE A 101 -15.93 2.85 8.39
C ILE A 101 -15.41 1.47 7.96
N ASP A 102 -15.79 0.42 8.69
CA ASP A 102 -15.38 -0.98 8.51
C ASP A 102 -16.51 -1.89 8.03
N PHE A 103 -17.70 -1.34 7.77
CA PHE A 103 -18.91 -2.06 7.35
C PHE A 103 -19.55 -2.95 8.43
N GLU A 104 -19.12 -2.87 9.69
CA GLU A 104 -19.63 -3.72 10.77
C GLU A 104 -21.10 -3.44 11.14
N SER A 105 -21.72 -2.37 10.64
CA SER A 105 -23.16 -2.16 10.72
C SER A 105 -23.97 -3.00 9.72
N GLY A 106 -23.31 -3.84 8.91
CA GLY A 106 -23.95 -4.71 7.93
C GLY A 106 -24.52 -3.97 6.71
N ASN A 107 -24.07 -2.75 6.46
CA ASN A 107 -24.51 -1.91 5.35
C ASN A 107 -23.39 -0.96 4.90
N THR A 108 -23.63 -0.19 3.85
CA THR A 108 -22.68 0.78 3.29
C THR A 108 -22.96 2.21 3.72
N SER A 109 -23.72 2.44 4.80
CA SER A 109 -24.02 3.79 5.27
C SER A 109 -22.75 4.60 5.53
N GLY A 110 -22.70 5.81 4.99
CA GLY A 110 -21.53 6.70 5.04
C GLY A 110 -20.53 6.51 3.88
N TRP A 111 -20.75 5.52 3.00
CA TRP A 111 -19.93 5.29 1.81
C TRP A 111 -20.71 5.58 0.53
N THR A 112 -20.05 6.19 -0.45
CA THR A 112 -20.54 6.23 -1.84
C THR A 112 -20.06 4.97 -2.54
N VAL A 113 -20.98 4.07 -2.86
CA VAL A 113 -20.64 2.79 -3.50
C VAL A 113 -21.23 2.75 -4.90
N THR A 114 -20.44 2.34 -5.89
CA THR A 114 -20.86 2.22 -7.30
C THR A 114 -20.56 0.84 -7.84
N GLY A 115 -21.29 0.45 -8.89
CA GLY A 115 -21.08 -0.82 -9.57
C GLY A 115 -21.51 -2.04 -8.74
N ASP A 116 -20.92 -3.19 -9.05
CA ASP A 116 -21.29 -4.45 -8.42
C ASP A 116 -20.66 -4.59 -7.03
N ASN A 117 -21.49 -4.68 -6.00
CA ASN A 117 -21.02 -4.74 -4.63
C ASN A 117 -22.02 -5.49 -3.75
N GLN A 118 -21.52 -6.08 -2.67
CA GLN A 118 -22.36 -6.83 -1.73
C GLN A 118 -21.72 -6.88 -0.34
N ILE A 119 -22.49 -6.58 0.70
CA ILE A 119 -22.10 -6.89 2.08
C ILE A 119 -22.03 -8.40 2.26
N GLN A 120 -20.86 -8.89 2.61
CA GLN A 120 -20.62 -10.28 2.97
C GLN A 120 -20.86 -10.48 4.47
N THR A 121 -21.33 -11.68 4.82
CA THR A 121 -21.46 -12.12 6.21
C THR A 121 -20.62 -13.37 6.45
N THR A 122 -20.31 -13.67 7.71
CA THR A 122 -19.54 -14.87 8.08
C THR A 122 -20.22 -16.18 7.62
N ALA A 123 -21.56 -16.19 7.51
CA ALA A 123 -22.32 -17.32 7.00
C ALA A 123 -22.07 -17.62 5.50
N MET A 124 -21.49 -16.68 4.74
CA MET A 124 -21.19 -16.86 3.31
C MET A 124 -19.90 -17.67 3.05
N GLY A 125 -19.18 -18.04 4.11
CA GLY A 125 -18.01 -18.94 4.06
C GLY A 125 -16.78 -18.30 3.41
N ASN A 126 -16.00 -19.13 2.73
CA ASN A 126 -14.72 -18.74 2.14
C ASN A 126 -14.88 -18.36 0.67
N ASP A 127 -13.98 -17.51 0.17
CA ASP A 127 -13.83 -17.22 -1.25
C ASP A 127 -13.48 -18.51 -2.00
N PRO A 128 -14.18 -18.83 -3.11
CA PRO A 128 -13.98 -20.09 -3.81
C PRO A 128 -12.59 -20.23 -4.45
N PHE A 129 -11.92 -19.14 -4.79
CA PHE A 129 -10.60 -19.18 -5.44
C PHE A 129 -9.47 -19.08 -4.42
N GLY A 130 -9.58 -18.10 -3.52
CA GLY A 130 -8.52 -17.82 -2.55
C GLY A 130 -8.60 -18.66 -1.28
N GLY A 131 -9.71 -19.34 -1.02
CA GLY A 131 -9.93 -20.14 0.18
C GLY A 131 -9.91 -19.33 1.49
N PHE A 132 -9.73 -18.02 1.44
CA PHE A 132 -9.79 -17.13 2.61
C PHE A 132 -11.25 -16.82 2.98
N PRO A 133 -11.57 -16.58 4.26
CA PRO A 133 -12.92 -16.20 4.68
C PRO A 133 -13.40 -14.93 3.95
N LYS A 134 -14.65 -14.88 3.46
CA LYS A 134 -15.17 -13.69 2.76
C LYS A 134 -15.31 -12.47 3.66
N VAL A 135 -15.38 -12.69 4.97
CA VAL A 135 -15.33 -11.65 6.00
C VAL A 135 -13.97 -11.71 6.68
N LYS A 136 -13.38 -10.54 6.94
CA LYS A 136 -12.10 -10.44 7.66
C LYS A 136 -12.20 -11.15 9.02
N PRO A 137 -11.26 -12.05 9.37
CA PRO A 137 -11.27 -12.70 10.68
C PRO A 137 -11.35 -11.70 11.84
N GLY A 138 -12.32 -11.92 12.74
CA GLY A 138 -12.61 -11.04 13.87
C GLY A 138 -13.66 -9.96 13.60
N GLY A 139 -14.13 -9.79 12.36
CA GLY A 139 -15.30 -8.97 12.01
C GLY A 139 -16.53 -9.83 11.69
N ASN A 140 -17.69 -9.18 11.55
CA ASN A 140 -18.95 -9.81 11.16
C ASN A 140 -19.31 -9.55 9.70
N PHE A 141 -18.81 -8.44 9.15
CA PHE A 141 -19.17 -7.99 7.82
C PHE A 141 -17.93 -7.55 7.02
N SER A 142 -18.04 -7.59 5.70
CA SER A 142 -17.05 -7.01 4.80
C SER A 142 -17.73 -6.60 3.51
N LEU A 143 -17.26 -5.51 2.88
CA LEU A 143 -17.77 -5.13 1.57
C LEU A 143 -17.02 -5.90 0.47
N ARG A 144 -17.75 -6.72 -0.29
CA ARG A 144 -17.24 -7.25 -1.57
C ARG A 144 -17.44 -6.20 -2.65
N LEU A 145 -16.36 -5.92 -3.38
CA LEU A 145 -16.41 -5.17 -4.63
C LEU A 145 -16.20 -6.16 -5.78
N ASN A 146 -17.07 -6.08 -6.79
CA ASN A 146 -17.11 -6.96 -7.95
C ASN A 146 -17.47 -8.43 -7.65
N ASP A 147 -17.53 -9.28 -8.67
CA ASP A 147 -17.83 -10.71 -8.55
C ASP A 147 -17.10 -11.57 -9.60
N ASN A 148 -17.33 -12.90 -9.57
CA ASN A 148 -16.77 -13.86 -10.52
C ASN A 148 -17.63 -14.02 -11.80
N ASN A 149 -18.25 -12.94 -12.28
CA ASN A 149 -19.06 -12.94 -13.50
C ASN A 149 -20.11 -14.06 -13.60
N ILE A 150 -20.83 -14.35 -12.50
CA ILE A 150 -21.76 -15.50 -12.45
C ILE A 150 -22.98 -15.28 -13.37
N SER A 151 -23.24 -14.04 -13.81
CA SER A 151 -24.42 -13.67 -14.61
C SER A 151 -24.10 -13.16 -16.03
N GLY A 152 -22.91 -13.41 -16.57
CA GLY A 152 -22.56 -13.02 -17.95
C GLY A 152 -22.48 -11.51 -18.19
N LYS A 153 -22.08 -10.74 -17.17
CA LYS A 153 -21.82 -9.31 -17.26
C LYS A 153 -20.66 -9.05 -18.24
N VAL A 154 -20.66 -7.87 -18.84
CA VAL A 154 -19.60 -7.43 -19.78
C VAL A 154 -18.77 -6.26 -19.25
N ASN A 155 -19.23 -5.60 -18.17
CA ASN A 155 -18.53 -4.51 -17.49
C ASN A 155 -18.34 -4.85 -16.01
N PHE A 156 -17.09 -4.79 -15.55
CA PHE A 156 -16.67 -5.17 -14.19
C PHE A 156 -16.02 -3.99 -13.48
N THR A 157 -16.84 -3.05 -13.04
CA THR A 157 -16.37 -1.91 -12.24
C THR A 157 -17.16 -1.85 -10.94
N ALA A 158 -16.44 -1.66 -9.84
CA ALA A 158 -17.01 -1.43 -8.53
C ALA A 158 -16.09 -0.53 -7.72
N SER A 159 -16.65 0.38 -6.93
CA SER A 159 -15.88 1.24 -6.03
C SER A 159 -16.65 1.54 -4.76
N ALA A 160 -15.92 1.80 -3.68
CA ALA A 160 -16.44 2.42 -2.47
C ALA A 160 -15.55 3.61 -2.13
N THR A 161 -16.16 4.75 -1.88
CA THR A 161 -15.45 6.01 -1.61
C THR A 161 -16.05 6.71 -0.40
N ARG A 162 -15.20 7.26 0.46
CA ARG A 162 -15.62 8.05 1.62
C ARG A 162 -14.65 9.17 1.92
N VAL A 163 -15.21 10.32 2.30
CA VAL A 163 -14.44 11.43 2.86
C VAL A 163 -14.39 11.28 4.37
N ILE A 164 -13.19 11.31 4.93
CA ILE A 164 -12.90 11.16 6.34
C ILE A 164 -12.27 12.46 6.85
N PRO A 165 -12.91 13.16 7.81
CA PRO A 165 -12.27 14.28 8.51
C PRO A 165 -11.20 13.72 9.46
N VAL A 166 -9.94 14.05 9.19
CA VAL A 166 -8.81 13.61 10.01
C VAL A 166 -8.59 14.58 11.16
N THR A 167 -8.42 14.03 12.35
CA THR A 167 -8.25 14.74 13.62
C THR A 167 -7.19 14.02 14.45
N ALA A 168 -6.72 14.67 15.51
CA ALA A 168 -5.74 14.07 16.42
C ALA A 168 -6.17 12.71 17.02
N ILE A 169 -7.48 12.40 17.06
CA ILE A 169 -8.03 11.18 17.66
C ILE A 169 -8.31 10.05 16.66
N ASN A 170 -8.27 10.30 15.35
CA ASN A 170 -8.58 9.30 14.30
C ASN A 170 -7.56 9.30 13.15
N ASN A 171 -6.35 9.79 13.40
CA ASN A 171 -5.29 9.91 12.40
C ASN A 171 -4.47 8.64 12.17
N GLN A 172 -4.95 7.49 12.62
CA GLN A 172 -4.39 6.19 12.28
C GLN A 172 -5.46 5.42 11.53
N PHE A 173 -5.21 5.13 10.24
CA PHE A 173 -6.14 4.40 9.40
C PHE A 173 -5.61 2.99 9.15
N GLN A 174 -6.47 1.98 9.26
CA GLN A 174 -6.16 0.61 8.88
C GLN A 174 -7.15 0.16 7.82
N LEU A 175 -6.62 -0.38 6.72
CA LEU A 175 -7.43 -1.03 5.70
C LEU A 175 -7.12 -2.52 5.71
N HIS A 176 -8.18 -3.30 5.86
CA HIS A 176 -8.14 -4.74 5.67
C HIS A 176 -8.73 -5.06 4.29
N PHE A 177 -8.03 -5.87 3.50
CA PHE A 177 -8.51 -6.28 2.19
C PHE A 177 -8.00 -7.67 1.84
N ALA A 178 -8.79 -8.39 1.04
CA ALA A 178 -8.38 -9.58 0.32
C ALA A 178 -8.94 -9.45 -1.11
N PHE A 179 -8.31 -10.09 -2.09
CA PHE A 179 -8.82 -10.04 -3.46
C PHE A 179 -8.40 -11.24 -4.29
N CYS A 180 -9.12 -11.43 -5.39
CA CYS A 180 -8.84 -12.37 -6.45
C CYS A 180 -8.80 -11.60 -7.78
N ILE A 181 -7.83 -11.88 -8.63
CA ILE A 181 -7.71 -11.33 -9.99
C ILE A 181 -7.63 -12.50 -10.97
N LEU A 182 -8.50 -12.47 -11.98
CA LEU A 182 -8.44 -13.39 -13.10
C LEU A 182 -7.21 -13.06 -13.96
N ASN A 183 -6.34 -14.03 -14.20
CA ASN A 183 -5.12 -13.87 -14.99
C ASN A 183 -5.43 -13.89 -16.50
N PHE A 184 -6.46 -13.17 -16.92
CA PHE A 184 -6.82 -13.05 -18.33
C PHE A 184 -5.78 -12.19 -19.06
N PRO A 185 -5.26 -12.64 -20.21
CA PRO A 185 -4.18 -11.94 -20.90
C PRO A 185 -4.66 -10.62 -21.52
N HIS A 186 -4.33 -9.52 -20.85
CA HIS A 186 -4.52 -8.15 -21.33
C HIS A 186 -3.24 -7.32 -21.21
N PRO A 187 -3.02 -6.33 -22.08
CA PRO A 187 -2.01 -5.31 -21.83
C PRO A 187 -2.36 -4.53 -20.55
N GLY A 188 -1.36 -3.99 -19.87
CA GLY A 188 -1.56 -3.37 -18.55
C GLY A 188 -2.58 -2.22 -18.50
N ASN A 189 -2.81 -1.52 -19.62
CA ASN A 189 -3.83 -0.47 -19.73
C ASN A 189 -5.27 -1.01 -19.91
N ALA A 190 -5.44 -2.30 -20.18
CA ALA A 190 -6.72 -2.99 -20.33
C ALA A 190 -6.94 -4.10 -19.28
N ALA A 191 -5.96 -4.31 -18.40
CA ALA A 191 -6.04 -5.33 -17.37
C ALA A 191 -7.10 -5.00 -16.32
N ALA A 192 -7.66 -6.04 -15.69
CA ALA A 192 -8.42 -5.87 -14.47
C ALA A 192 -7.50 -5.36 -13.36
N ILE A 193 -7.91 -4.27 -12.72
CA ILE A 193 -7.09 -3.55 -11.73
C ILE A 193 -7.83 -3.51 -10.40
N PHE A 194 -7.12 -3.86 -9.33
CA PHE A 194 -7.50 -3.52 -7.96
C PHE A 194 -6.70 -2.28 -7.53
N LYS A 195 -7.38 -1.31 -6.92
CA LYS A 195 -6.80 -0.01 -6.56
C LYS A 195 -7.26 0.43 -5.18
N ILE A 196 -6.31 0.90 -4.37
CA ILE A 196 -6.54 1.62 -3.13
C ILE A 196 -5.87 2.99 -3.28
N GLN A 197 -6.61 4.06 -3.01
CA GLN A 197 -6.11 5.42 -3.08
C GLN A 197 -6.50 6.21 -1.85
N PHE A 198 -5.61 7.09 -1.43
CA PHE A 198 -5.92 8.14 -0.48
C PHE A 198 -5.68 9.47 -1.19
N LEU A 199 -6.65 10.38 -1.15
CA LEU A 199 -6.56 11.69 -1.76
C LEU A 199 -6.65 12.77 -0.69
N ASN A 200 -5.85 13.83 -0.81
CA ASN A 200 -6.02 15.02 0.02
C ASN A 200 -7.27 15.83 -0.39
N ALA A 201 -7.54 16.91 0.34
CA ALA A 201 -8.66 17.81 0.06
C ALA A 201 -8.63 18.47 -1.33
N ALA A 202 -7.49 18.46 -2.04
CA ALA A 202 -7.35 18.93 -3.42
C ALA A 202 -7.48 17.79 -4.46
N ASN A 203 -7.98 16.62 -4.05
CA ASN A 203 -8.10 15.40 -4.84
C ASN A 203 -6.76 14.89 -5.42
N GLN A 204 -5.63 15.25 -4.78
CA GLN A 204 -4.31 14.76 -5.18
C GLN A 204 -3.97 13.49 -4.39
N PRO A 205 -3.42 12.44 -5.03
CA PRO A 205 -3.00 11.22 -4.34
C PRO A 205 -1.95 11.49 -3.26
N LEU A 206 -2.12 10.87 -2.10
CA LEU A 206 -1.12 10.83 -1.04
C LEU A 206 0.00 9.85 -1.42
N SER A 207 1.24 10.20 -1.04
CA SER A 207 2.46 9.51 -1.51
C SER A 207 2.55 8.04 -1.06
N CYS A 208 1.93 7.65 0.05
CA CYS A 208 1.82 6.27 0.55
C CYS A 208 0.62 6.16 1.50
N PRO A 209 -0.08 5.02 1.60
CA PRO A 209 -0.05 3.85 0.73
C PRO A 209 -1.21 3.93 -0.27
N SER A 210 -0.99 4.55 -1.42
CA SER A 210 -1.85 4.30 -2.59
C SER A 210 -1.17 3.20 -3.41
N PHE A 211 -1.89 2.13 -3.74
CA PHE A 211 -1.35 1.11 -4.63
C PHE A 211 -2.41 0.62 -5.62
N SER A 212 -1.90 0.11 -6.73
CA SER A 212 -2.69 -0.43 -7.83
C SER A 212 -2.03 -1.72 -8.23
N CYS A 213 -2.78 -2.81 -8.29
CA CYS A 213 -2.26 -4.08 -8.76
C CYS A 213 -3.14 -4.69 -9.83
N TYR A 214 -2.49 -5.34 -10.78
CA TYR A 214 -3.14 -5.98 -11.91
C TYR A 214 -2.25 -7.11 -12.46
N TYR A 215 -2.87 -8.03 -13.17
CA TYR A 215 -2.17 -9.01 -14.00
C TYR A 215 -2.10 -8.50 -15.44
N ALA A 216 -0.92 -8.45 -16.03
CA ALA A 216 -0.75 -8.03 -17.43
C ALA A 216 0.03 -9.05 -18.24
N ASN A 217 -0.29 -9.15 -19.54
CA ASN A 217 0.44 -9.91 -20.54
C ASN A 217 0.54 -9.10 -21.85
N PRO A 218 1.76 -8.67 -22.26
CA PRO A 218 3.03 -8.79 -21.53
C PRO A 218 3.03 -7.99 -20.21
N PRO A 219 3.75 -8.43 -19.15
CA PRO A 219 4.82 -9.44 -19.16
C PRO A 219 4.39 -10.88 -18.82
N GLY A 220 3.13 -11.13 -18.52
CA GLY A 220 2.63 -12.41 -18.00
C GLY A 220 2.79 -12.55 -16.48
N GLN A 221 2.73 -11.42 -15.76
CA GLN A 221 2.93 -11.37 -14.30
C GLN A 221 2.15 -10.22 -13.66
N PHE A 222 2.11 -10.21 -12.33
CA PHE A 222 1.54 -9.12 -11.55
C PHE A 222 2.42 -7.88 -11.54
N VAL A 223 1.78 -6.71 -11.57
CA VAL A 223 2.41 -5.40 -11.43
C VAL A 223 1.82 -4.70 -10.21
N GLY A 224 2.64 -4.02 -9.41
CA GLY A 224 2.19 -3.15 -8.31
C GLY A 224 1.77 -3.85 -7.02
N MET A 225 2.17 -5.11 -6.84
CA MET A 225 1.88 -5.92 -5.65
C MET A 225 2.86 -5.67 -4.49
N PRO A 226 2.39 -5.78 -3.22
CA PRO A 226 3.29 -5.95 -2.08
C PRO A 226 4.09 -7.27 -2.21
N PRO A 227 5.40 -7.28 -1.93
CA PRO A 227 6.22 -8.50 -2.04
C PRO A 227 5.70 -9.65 -1.16
N GLY A 228 5.67 -10.87 -1.69
CA GLY A 228 5.54 -12.11 -0.90
C GLY A 228 4.12 -12.57 -0.52
N THR A 229 3.07 -12.04 -1.16
CA THR A 229 1.66 -12.33 -0.77
C THR A 229 0.82 -13.02 -1.83
N THR A 230 1.29 -13.12 -3.08
CA THR A 230 0.53 -13.68 -4.20
C THR A 230 0.52 -15.20 -4.17
N GLN A 231 -0.67 -15.79 -4.30
CA GLN A 231 -0.85 -17.22 -4.47
C GLN A 231 -1.68 -17.51 -5.73
N THR A 232 -1.39 -18.62 -6.39
CA THR A 232 -2.21 -19.10 -7.51
C THR A 232 -3.29 -20.03 -6.97
N SER A 233 -4.54 -19.78 -7.34
CA SER A 233 -5.68 -20.62 -7.01
C SER A 233 -5.53 -21.99 -7.69
N PRO A 234 -5.89 -23.11 -7.01
CA PRO A 234 -6.01 -24.40 -7.66
C PRO A 234 -7.22 -24.48 -8.60
N LEU A 235 -8.17 -23.54 -8.48
CA LEU A 235 -9.33 -23.41 -9.36
C LEU A 235 -9.11 -22.29 -10.38
N ASN A 236 -9.59 -22.52 -11.60
CA ASN A 236 -9.67 -21.49 -12.63
C ASN A 236 -10.98 -20.71 -12.52
N GLY A 237 -10.92 -19.41 -12.84
CA GLY A 237 -12.07 -18.55 -13.00
C GLY A 237 -12.58 -18.55 -14.44
N VAL A 238 -13.81 -18.06 -14.63
CA VAL A 238 -14.48 -18.05 -15.93
C VAL A 238 -14.54 -16.63 -16.46
N ASN A 239 -14.03 -16.41 -17.67
CA ASN A 239 -14.20 -15.17 -18.42
C ASN A 239 -15.45 -15.24 -19.33
N ILE A 240 -15.79 -14.11 -19.94
CA ILE A 240 -16.80 -13.99 -20.99
C ILE A 240 -16.58 -15.08 -22.06
N GLY A 241 -17.67 -15.73 -22.47
CA GLY A 241 -17.62 -16.82 -23.45
C GLY A 241 -17.17 -18.16 -22.88
N ASN A 242 -17.31 -18.39 -21.57
CA ASN A 242 -16.97 -19.65 -20.89
C ASN A 242 -15.49 -20.03 -20.96
N GLN A 243 -14.61 -19.05 -21.19
CA GLN A 243 -13.17 -19.30 -21.23
C GLN A 243 -12.61 -19.43 -19.82
N SER A 244 -11.74 -20.40 -19.59
CA SER A 244 -11.16 -20.70 -18.27
C SER A 244 -9.75 -20.13 -18.14
N TYR A 245 -9.49 -19.36 -17.09
CA TYR A 245 -8.17 -18.76 -16.82
C TYR A 245 -7.72 -18.95 -15.36
N PRO A 246 -6.41 -19.03 -15.09
CA PRO A 246 -5.90 -19.05 -13.73
C PRO A 246 -6.37 -17.84 -12.94
N VAL A 247 -6.59 -18.02 -11.64
CA VAL A 247 -6.87 -16.92 -10.71
C VAL A 247 -5.68 -16.78 -9.77
N THR A 248 -5.24 -15.55 -9.58
CA THR A 248 -4.30 -15.23 -8.49
C THR A 248 -5.05 -14.52 -7.40
N TYR A 249 -4.72 -14.84 -6.17
CA TYR A 249 -5.35 -14.25 -5.02
C TYR A 249 -4.32 -13.74 -4.03
N VAL A 250 -4.80 -12.84 -3.19
CA VAL A 250 -4.13 -12.39 -1.98
C VAL A 250 -5.09 -12.57 -0.82
N PRO A 251 -4.73 -13.37 0.21
CA PRO A 251 -5.55 -13.49 1.40
C PRO A 251 -5.56 -12.18 2.18
N TRP A 252 -6.36 -12.09 3.24
CA TRP A 252 -6.48 -10.88 4.07
C TRP A 252 -5.13 -10.26 4.41
N GLN A 253 -4.95 -9.03 3.94
CA GLN A 253 -3.85 -8.14 4.28
C GLN A 253 -4.37 -7.03 5.16
N THR A 254 -3.44 -6.47 5.95
CA THR A 254 -3.67 -5.24 6.68
C THR A 254 -2.61 -4.24 6.28
N ILE A 255 -3.03 -3.07 5.84
CA ILE A 255 -2.14 -1.92 5.68
C ILE A 255 -2.55 -0.86 6.70
N ALA A 256 -1.56 -0.17 7.25
CA ALA A 256 -1.76 0.96 8.14
C ALA A 256 -1.21 2.24 7.50
N MET A 257 -1.91 3.35 7.71
CA MET A 257 -1.53 4.66 7.25
C MET A 257 -1.52 5.65 8.42
N ASP A 258 -0.42 6.37 8.56
CA ASP A 258 -0.32 7.50 9.47
C ASP A 258 -0.85 8.76 8.78
N LEU A 259 -2.02 9.21 9.22
CA LEU A 259 -2.68 10.41 8.73
C LEU A 259 -2.39 11.64 9.60
N SER A 260 -1.50 11.54 10.60
CA SER A 260 -1.21 12.68 11.50
C SER A 260 -0.72 13.95 10.78
N PRO A 261 0.01 13.90 9.64
CA PRO A 261 0.34 15.10 8.87
C PRO A 261 -0.90 15.81 8.27
N TYR A 262 -2.04 15.14 8.23
CA TYR A 262 -3.29 15.62 7.65
C TYR A 262 -4.35 15.95 8.72
N ASN A 263 -3.97 16.06 9.99
CA ASN A 263 -4.86 16.54 11.05
C ASN A 263 -5.50 17.89 10.65
N GLY A 264 -6.83 17.99 10.78
CA GLY A 264 -7.62 19.15 10.37
C GLY A 264 -7.98 19.17 8.87
N GLN A 265 -7.64 18.13 8.12
CA GLN A 265 -7.97 18.02 6.69
C GLN A 265 -8.94 16.87 6.42
N ASN A 266 -9.63 16.96 5.30
CA ASN A 266 -10.43 15.87 4.75
C ASN A 266 -9.57 15.00 3.84
N ILE A 267 -9.60 13.70 4.08
CA ILE A 267 -8.96 12.69 3.22
C ILE A 267 -10.06 11.86 2.57
N THR A 268 -9.96 11.66 1.26
CA THR A 268 -10.83 10.73 0.52
C THR A 268 -10.13 9.38 0.42
N VAL A 269 -10.85 8.32 0.77
CA VAL A 269 -10.45 6.92 0.56
C VAL A 269 -11.34 6.31 -0.50
#